data_AF-A0A7C7HJA7-F1
#
_entry.id   AF-A0A7C7HJA7-F1
#
_cell.length_a   1.000
_cell.length_b   1.000
_cell.length_c   1.000
_cell.angle_alpha   90.00
_cell.angle_beta   90.00
_cell.angle_gamma   90.00
#
_symmetry.space_group_name_H-M   'P 1'
#
loop_
_entity.id
_entity.type
_entity.pdbx_description
1 polymer ?
#
loop_
_entity_poly.entity_id
_entity_poly.type
_entity_poly.pdbx_seq_one_letter_code
_entity_poly.pdbx_strand_id
1 'polypeptide(L)' 'MKGKIDKTPWIYALWTDNFVDIEGDLKPHPRFRARAKMLWDEEYFYIGVDLEETHVWGNTYRTGLNHFS' A
#
# COMPACT_ATOMS: atom_id res chain seq x y z
N MET A 1 8.74 -8.77 -10.36
CA MET A 1 7.72 -8.02 -11.15
C MET A 1 8.08 -6.54 -11.26
N LYS A 2 7.74 -5.85 -12.37
CA LYS A 2 7.80 -4.37 -12.42
C LYS A 2 6.53 -3.79 -11.79
N GLY A 3 6.65 -2.84 -10.86
CA GLY A 3 5.59 -2.32 -9.98
C GLY A 3 4.52 -1.46 -10.65
N LYS A 4 3.78 -2.04 -11.59
CA LYS A 4 2.62 -1.41 -12.24
C LYS A 4 1.38 -2.29 -12.04
N ILE A 5 0.42 -1.79 -11.25
CA ILE A 5 -0.78 -2.53 -10.82
C ILE A 5 -1.81 -2.75 -11.94
N ASP A 6 -1.62 -2.11 -13.09
CA ASP A 6 -2.43 -2.20 -14.30
C ASP A 6 -1.94 -3.26 -15.31
N LYS A 7 -0.87 -3.99 -14.98
CA LYS A 7 -0.30 -5.04 -15.85
C LYS A 7 -0.58 -6.45 -15.32
N THR A 8 -0.66 -7.43 -16.23
CA THR A 8 -0.66 -8.86 -15.87
C THR A 8 0.53 -9.13 -14.93
N PRO A 9 0.29 -9.74 -13.75
CA PRO A 9 -0.90 -10.50 -13.34
C PRO A 9 -1.92 -9.73 -12.46
N TRP A 10 -1.67 -8.47 -12.12
CA TRP A 10 -2.53 -7.70 -11.22
C TRP A 10 -3.97 -7.52 -11.72
N ILE A 11 -4.20 -7.59 -13.03
CA ILE A 11 -5.55 -7.52 -13.63
C ILE A 11 -6.47 -8.61 -13.08
N TYR A 12 -5.92 -9.81 -12.79
CA TYR A 12 -6.69 -10.96 -12.33
C TYR A 12 -6.80 -11.04 -10.80
N ALA A 13 -5.98 -10.31 -10.06
CA ALA A 13 -6.11 -10.24 -8.61
C ALA A 13 -7.37 -9.46 -8.22
N LEU A 14 -8.19 -10.06 -7.36
CA LEU A 14 -9.32 -9.38 -6.75
C LEU A 14 -8.83 -8.28 -5.81
N TRP A 15 -9.59 -7.20 -5.74
CA TRP A 15 -9.43 -6.22 -4.69
C TRP A 15 -9.91 -6.81 -3.36
N THR A 16 -9.25 -6.43 -2.26
CA THR A 16 -9.86 -6.53 -0.94
C THR A 16 -11.07 -5.61 -0.85
N ASP A 17 -11.91 -5.84 0.15
CA ASP A 17 -12.81 -4.81 0.63
C ASP A 17 -12.02 -3.56 1.07
N ASN A 18 -12.71 -2.43 1.18
CA ASN A 18 -12.10 -1.21 1.67
C ASN A 18 -11.64 -1.40 3.11
N PHE A 19 -10.43 -0.95 3.41
CA PHE A 19 -9.95 -0.91 4.77
C PHE A 19 -10.78 0.09 5.59
N VAL A 20 -11.15 -0.35 6.79
CA VAL A 20 -11.88 0.43 7.79
C VAL A 20 -10.93 0.81 8.92
N ASP A 21 -11.39 1.70 9.80
CA ASP A 21 -10.63 2.05 11.00
C ASP A 21 -10.39 0.81 11.87
N ILE A 22 -9.18 0.69 12.44
CA ILE A 22 -8.79 -0.47 13.26
C ILE A 22 -9.50 -0.50 14.62
N GLU A 23 -10.01 0.64 15.08
CA GLU A 23 -10.89 0.75 16.24
C GLU A 23 -12.34 0.36 15.90
N GLY A 24 -12.61 -0.02 14.65
CA GLY A 24 -13.90 -0.50 14.18
C GLY A 24 -15.00 0.56 14.29
N ASP A 25 -16.18 0.14 14.71
CA ASP A 25 -17.38 0.98 14.82
C ASP A 25 -17.27 2.10 15.88
N LEU A 26 -16.18 2.13 16.65
CA LEU A 26 -15.89 3.22 17.60
C LEU A 26 -15.53 4.53 16.89
N LYS A 27 -15.20 4.46 15.59
CA LYS A 27 -14.84 5.60 14.76
C LYS A 27 -15.68 5.63 13.49
N PRO A 28 -15.93 6.82 12.92
CA PRO A 28 -16.53 6.91 11.60
C PRO A 28 -15.64 6.24 10.56
N HIS A 29 -16.24 5.70 9.49
CA HIS A 29 -15.47 5.14 8.39
C HIS A 29 -14.47 6.16 7.82
N PRO A 30 -13.27 5.71 7.41
CA PRO A 30 -12.28 6.57 6.79
C PRO A 30 -12.88 7.35 5.62
N ARG A 31 -12.61 8.66 5.57
CA ARG A 31 -13.08 9.54 4.49
C ARG A 31 -12.52 9.12 3.14
N PHE A 32 -11.31 8.57 3.13
CA PHE A 32 -10.62 8.17 1.91
C PHE A 32 -10.60 6.67 1.73
N ARG A 33 -10.70 6.24 0.48
CA ARG A 33 -10.67 4.84 0.13
C ARG A 33 -9.25 4.30 0.20
N ALA A 34 -9.09 3.20 0.92
CA ALA A 34 -7.88 2.39 0.91
C ALA A 34 -8.27 0.93 0.63
N ARG A 35 -7.60 0.29 -0.33
CA ARG A 35 -7.78 -1.14 -0.65
C ARG A 35 -6.52 -1.71 -1.27
N ALA A 36 -6.39 -3.03 -1.29
CA ALA A 36 -5.22 -3.70 -1.85
C ALA A 36 -5.58 -4.81 -2.83
N LYS A 37 -4.63 -5.14 -3.70
CA LYS A 37 -4.53 -6.42 -4.39
C LYS A 37 -3.37 -7.20 -3.79
N MET A 38 -3.50 -8.51 -3.75
CA MET A 38 -2.45 -9.42 -3.26
C MET A 38 -2.18 -10.50 -4.30
N LEU A 39 -0.91 -10.79 -4.51
CA LEU A 39 -0.40 -11.85 -5.38
C LEU A 39 0.74 -12.57 -4.67
N TRP A 40 1.02 -13.81 -5.04
CA TRP A 40 2.16 -14.55 -4.51
C TRP A 40 2.71 -15.53 -5.55
N ASP A 41 3.98 -15.87 -5.41
CA ASP A 41 4.64 -17.01 -6.07
C ASP A 41 5.37 -17.84 -5.00
N GLU A 42 6.27 -18.73 -5.40
CA GLU A 42 7.00 -19.61 -4.45
C GLU A 42 8.03 -18.85 -3.59
N GLU A 43 8.44 -17.65 -4.01
CA GLU A 43 9.54 -16.90 -3.40
C GLU A 43 9.05 -15.63 -2.69
N TYR A 44 7.99 -15.00 -3.18
CA TYR A 44 7.58 -13.67 -2.75
C TYR A 44 6.07 -13.50 -2.59
N PHE A 45 5.72 -12.65 -1.64
CA PHE A 45 4.39 -12.08 -1.46
C PHE A 45 4.37 -10.63 -1.94
N TYR A 46 3.45 -10.30 -2.83
CA TYR A 46 3.33 -8.98 -3.45
C TYR A 46 2.05 -8.29 -3.01
N ILE A 47 2.17 -7.00 -2.66
CA ILE A 47 1.06 -6.15 -2.26
C ILE A 47 1.03 -4.92 -3.17
N GLY A 48 -0.13 -4.65 -3.77
CA GLY A 48 -0.40 -3.42 -4.52
C GLY A 48 -1.53 -2.64 -3.86
N VAL A 49 -1.29 -1.40 -3.44
CA VAL A 49 -2.24 -0.60 -2.67
C VAL A 49 -2.77 0.58 -3.49
N ASP A 50 -4.07 0.80 -3.42
CA ASP A 50 -4.78 1.97 -3.95
C ASP A 50 -5.21 2.83 -2.76
N LEU A 51 -4.59 4.02 -2.64
CA LEU A 51 -4.81 4.99 -1.56
C LEU A 51 -5.26 6.32 -2.17
N GLU A 52 -6.47 6.74 -1.85
CA GLU A 52 -6.92 8.10 -2.10
C GLU A 52 -6.44 8.99 -0.95
N GLU A 53 -5.74 10.08 -1.23
CA GLU A 53 -5.36 11.05 -0.20
C GLU A 53 -5.20 12.42 -0.86
N THR A 54 -5.72 13.46 -0.22
CA THR A 54 -5.69 14.83 -0.73
C THR A 54 -4.50 15.63 -0.20
N HIS A 55 -3.91 15.22 0.92
CA HIS A 55 -2.77 15.89 1.55
C HIS A 55 -1.65 14.89 1.84
N VAL A 56 -0.89 14.53 0.80
CA VAL A 56 0.24 13.60 0.92
C VAL A 56 1.47 14.36 1.45
N TRP A 57 1.99 13.95 2.61
CA TRP A 57 3.32 14.35 3.10
C TRP A 57 4.17 13.09 3.34
N GLY A 58 5.47 13.16 3.01
CA GLY A 58 6.41 12.08 3.23
C GLY A 58 7.68 12.62 3.88
N ASN A 59 8.00 12.18 5.08
CA ASN A 59 9.23 12.55 5.75
C ASN A 59 10.31 11.49 5.48
N THR A 60 11.35 11.83 4.72
CA THR A 60 12.47 10.91 4.46
C THR A 60 13.56 11.13 5.51
N TYR A 61 13.66 10.21 6.48
CA TYR A 61 14.89 10.12 7.28
C TYR A 61 15.93 9.33 6.48
N ARG A 62 16.94 10.04 5.96
CA ARG A 62 18.13 9.41 5.36
C ARG A 62 19.14 9.18 6.47
N THR A 63 19.24 7.94 6.97
CA THR A 63 20.38 7.55 7.82
C THR A 63 21.61 7.39 6.93
N GLY A 64 22.34 8.49 6.76
CA GLY A 64 23.70 8.46 6.22
C GLY A 64 24.68 8.15 7.34
N LEU A 65 25.34 7.00 7.28
CA LEU A 65 26.58 6.76 7.99
C LEU A 65 27.62 7.77 7.47
N ASN A 66 27.96 8.75 8.31
CA ASN A 66 29.14 9.58 8.11
C ASN A 66 30.38 8.72 8.43
N HIS A 67 31.03 8.15 7.41
CA HIS A 67 32.43 7.80 7.50
C HIS A 67 33.23 8.98 6.96
N PHE A 68 33.82 9.76 7.87
CA PHE A 68 34.88 10.71 7.55
C PHE A 68 36.17 9.91 7.31
N SER A 69 36.83 10.17 6.18
CA SER A 69 38.25 9.87 5.98
C SER A 69 39.12 10.93 6.63
#